data_AF-A0A3Q4GQX5-F1
#
_entry.id   AF-A0A3Q4GQX5-F1
#
_cell.length_a   1.000
_cell.length_b   1.000
_cell.length_c   1.000
_cell.angle_alpha   90.00
_cell.angle_beta   90.00
_cell.angle_gamma   90.00
#
_symmetry.space_group_name_H-M   'P 1'
#
loop_
_entity.id
_entity.type
_entity.pdbx_description
1 polymer ?
#
loop_
_entity_poly.entity_id
_entity_poly.type
_entity_poly.pdbx_seq_one_letter_code
_entity_poly.pdbx_strand_id
1 'polypeptide(L)'
;MCTICFLLHNRFSPCLLKLLGTNSTITCVYPDVYKSHTKFFCKKNHYTCENILSTKGKFTLTGSSRNKMTITVREITINDSGTYWCGAESTDNQTSNVFFGRLFLTVGLSMKAATLRCTVNNKRSSMTGSLKTYLNGSFNCSFPKHQR
;
A
#
# COMPACT_ATOMS: atom_id res chain seq x y z
N MET A 1 -7.92 -4.97 -6.02
CA MET A 1 -7.60 -6.30 -6.57
C MET A 1 -6.39 -6.17 -7.48
N CYS A 2 -5.25 -6.77 -7.12
CA CYS A 2 -3.96 -6.62 -7.82
C CYS A 2 -3.58 -7.83 -8.69
N THR A 3 -4.47 -8.80 -8.88
CA THR A 3 -4.03 -10.15 -9.29
C THR A 3 -4.26 -10.50 -10.77
N ILE A 4 -4.83 -9.62 -11.60
CA ILE A 4 -5.25 -10.04 -12.97
C ILE A 4 -4.66 -9.17 -14.11
N CYS A 5 -4.03 -8.02 -13.84
CA CYS A 5 -3.53 -7.13 -14.91
C CYS A 5 -2.17 -7.55 -15.52
N PHE A 6 -1.70 -8.78 -15.25
CA PHE A 6 -0.35 -9.22 -15.62
C PHE A 6 -0.15 -9.46 -17.13
N LEU A 7 -1.22 -9.63 -17.93
CA LEU A 7 -1.09 -10.28 -19.24
C LEU A 7 -1.42 -9.46 -20.49
N LEU A 8 -1.90 -8.19 -20.40
CA LEU A 8 -2.42 -7.53 -21.62
C LEU A 8 -1.85 -6.14 -21.96
N HIS A 9 -1.17 -5.41 -21.08
CA HIS A 9 -0.85 -3.99 -21.38
C HIS A 9 0.51 -3.45 -20.92
N ASN A 10 1.47 -4.29 -20.49
CA ASN A 10 2.87 -3.89 -20.18
C ASN A 10 3.05 -2.61 -19.34
N ARG A 11 2.02 -2.20 -18.58
CA ARG A 11 2.00 -1.03 -17.69
C ARG A 11 1.71 -1.54 -16.28
N PHE A 12 2.70 -2.21 -15.72
CA PHE A 12 2.67 -2.69 -14.34
C PHE A 12 2.67 -1.52 -13.37
N SER A 13 1.48 -1.15 -12.88
CA SER A 13 1.38 -0.27 -11.71
C SER A 13 1.74 -1.10 -10.47
N PRO A 14 2.77 -0.74 -9.68
CA PRO A 14 3.14 -1.50 -8.50
C PRO A 14 2.02 -1.56 -7.47
N CYS A 15 1.88 -2.72 -6.83
CA CYS A 15 0.97 -2.96 -5.72
C CYS A 15 1.79 -3.05 -4.43
N LEU A 16 1.61 -2.08 -3.54
CA LEU A 16 2.32 -1.99 -2.28
C LEU A 16 1.41 -2.49 -1.15
N LEU A 17 1.73 -3.65 -0.59
CA LEU A 17 1.10 -4.12 0.64
C LEU A 17 1.88 -3.58 1.84
N LYS A 18 1.20 -2.84 2.72
CA LYS A 18 1.78 -2.24 3.93
C LYS A 18 0.98 -2.64 5.17
N LEU A 19 1.61 -2.54 6.33
CA LEU A 19 1.02 -2.96 7.61
C LEU A 19 0.48 -1.78 8.39
N LEU A 20 -0.75 -1.88 8.89
CA LEU A 20 -1.39 -0.84 9.70
C LEU A 20 -0.51 -0.40 10.88
N GLY A 21 -0.49 0.90 11.17
CA GLY A 21 0.25 1.52 12.26
C GLY A 21 1.75 1.67 12.02
N THR A 22 2.26 1.24 10.85
CA THR A 22 3.69 1.35 10.52
C THR A 22 3.98 2.59 9.68
N ASN A 23 5.22 3.08 9.78
CA ASN A 23 5.74 4.05 8.83
C ASN A 23 6.16 3.33 7.55
N SER A 24 5.65 3.81 6.42
CA SER A 24 5.85 3.19 5.12
C SER A 24 6.51 4.16 4.16
N THR A 25 7.35 3.63 3.27
CA THR A 25 7.95 4.41 2.19
C THR A 25 7.38 4.00 0.85
N ILE A 26 7.17 5.01 0.01
CA ILE A 26 6.70 4.90 -1.37
C ILE A 26 7.76 5.57 -2.24
N THR A 27 8.12 4.91 -3.32
CA THR A 27 9.12 5.37 -4.27
C THR A 27 8.47 5.55 -5.62
N CYS A 28 8.71 6.69 -6.26
CA CYS A 28 8.39 6.89 -7.67
C CYS A 28 9.66 7.23 -8.45
N VAL A 29 9.86 6.54 -9.57
CA VAL A 29 10.93 6.81 -10.53
C VAL A 29 10.36 7.69 -11.63
N TYR A 30 11.13 8.66 -12.10
CA TYR A 30 10.74 9.55 -13.19
C TYR A 30 11.88 9.72 -14.20
N PRO A 31 11.57 9.91 -15.50
CA PRO A 31 12.56 10.22 -16.52
C PRO A 31 13.30 11.54 -16.24
N ASP A 32 14.57 11.62 -16.67
CA ASP A 32 15.43 12.78 -16.41
C ASP A 32 14.89 14.10 -16.98
N VAL A 33 14.07 14.05 -18.04
CA VAL A 33 13.40 15.23 -18.61
C VAL A 33 12.58 16.01 -17.57
N TYR A 34 12.02 15.31 -16.59
CA TYR A 34 11.22 15.94 -15.54
C TYR A 34 12.03 16.35 -14.32
N LYS A 35 13.36 16.16 -14.30
CA LYS A 35 14.19 16.38 -13.11
C LYS A 35 14.03 17.77 -12.48
N SER A 36 14.00 18.81 -13.31
CA SER A 36 13.83 20.21 -12.89
C SER A 36 12.40 20.59 -12.47
N HIS A 37 11.40 19.75 -12.78
CA HIS A 37 10.01 20.10 -12.54
C HIS A 37 9.60 19.86 -11.08
N THR A 38 8.66 20.65 -10.57
CA THR A 38 8.05 20.41 -9.25
C THR A 38 7.34 19.05 -9.27
N LYS A 39 7.69 18.17 -8.33
CA LYS A 39 7.05 16.85 -8.23
C LYS A 39 5.87 16.90 -7.29
N PHE A 40 4.81 16.19 -7.65
CA PHE A 40 3.66 15.99 -6.77
C PHE A 40 3.33 14.51 -6.61
N PHE A 41 2.71 14.19 -5.48
CA PHE A 41 2.17 12.87 -5.20
C PHE A 41 0.73 13.04 -4.76
N CYS A 42 -0.19 12.41 -5.48
CA CYS A 42 -1.62 12.61 -5.29
C CYS A 42 -2.36 11.29 -5.13
N LYS A 43 -3.48 11.34 -4.41
CA LYS A 43 -4.39 10.20 -4.23
C LYS A 43 -5.60 10.36 -5.15
N LYS A 44 -6.10 9.25 -5.73
CA LYS A 44 -7.37 9.30 -6.48
C LYS A 44 -8.46 9.68 -5.51
N ASN A 45 -9.25 10.68 -5.88
CA ASN A 45 -10.51 10.96 -5.26
C ASN A 45 -11.58 11.09 -6.37
N HIS A 46 -12.42 10.06 -6.53
CA HIS A 46 -13.37 9.95 -7.64
C HIS A 46 -12.74 10.15 -9.03
N TYR A 47 -12.90 11.34 -9.62
CA TYR A 47 -12.40 11.70 -10.94
C TYR A 47 -11.16 12.61 -10.90
N THR A 48 -10.77 13.09 -9.72
CA THR A 48 -9.63 14.00 -9.54
C THR A 48 -8.47 13.32 -8.82
N CYS A 49 -7.28 13.91 -8.95
CA CYS A 49 -6.11 13.52 -8.18
C CYS A 49 -5.75 14.66 -7.23
N GLU A 50 -5.91 14.44 -5.94
CA GLU A 50 -5.69 15.46 -4.91
C GLU A 50 -4.26 15.36 -4.41
N ASN A 51 -3.49 16.45 -4.50
CA ASN A 51 -2.12 16.48 -4.00
C ASN A 51 -2.13 16.39 -2.48
N ILE A 52 -1.46 15.38 -1.94
CA ILE A 52 -1.46 15.06 -0.49
C ILE A 52 -0.09 15.28 0.15
N LEU A 53 0.91 15.72 -0.62
CA LEU A 53 2.21 16.05 -0.06
C LEU A 53 2.10 17.27 0.85
N SER A 54 2.66 17.14 2.05
CA SER A 54 2.76 18.23 3.02
C SER A 54 4.13 18.19 3.69
N THR A 55 4.61 19.35 4.16
CA THR A 55 5.89 19.48 4.86
C THR A 55 5.85 18.88 6.27
N LYS A 56 4.68 18.88 6.92
CA LYS A 56 4.47 18.35 8.28
C LYS A 56 3.30 17.37 8.38
N GLY A 57 2.72 16.97 7.24
CA GLY A 57 1.58 16.06 7.20
C GLY A 57 1.95 14.58 7.29
N LYS A 58 0.94 13.74 7.09
CA LYS A 58 1.07 12.27 7.08
C LYS A 58 1.95 11.76 5.93
N PHE A 59 1.84 12.40 4.76
CA PHE A 59 2.62 12.10 3.55
C PHE A 59 3.66 13.20 3.37
N THR A 60 4.93 12.87 3.54
CA THR A 60 6.04 13.82 3.42
C THR A 60 7.00 13.39 2.32
N LEU A 61 7.47 14.34 1.52
CA LEU A 61 8.58 14.10 0.60
C LEU A 61 9.87 14.11 1.42
N THR A 62 10.51 12.94 1.58
CA THR A 62 11.70 12.78 2.43
C THR A 62 13.00 12.70 1.66
N GLY A 63 12.93 12.48 0.35
CA GLY A 63 14.12 12.52 -0.50
C GLY A 63 13.75 12.66 -1.96
N SER A 64 14.50 13.51 -2.66
CA SER A 64 14.55 13.51 -4.12
C SER A 64 16.00 13.28 -4.55
N SER A 65 16.23 12.25 -5.36
CA SER A 65 17.49 12.01 -6.07
C SER A 65 17.26 12.25 -7.57
N ARG A 66 18.31 12.12 -8.40
CA ARG A 66 18.28 12.57 -9.82
C ARG A 66 17.07 12.08 -10.62
N ASN A 67 16.58 10.87 -10.36
CA ASN A 67 15.51 10.21 -11.11
C ASN A 67 14.44 9.56 -10.20
N LYS A 68 14.43 9.90 -8.90
CA LYS A 68 13.55 9.24 -7.93
C LYS A 68 13.08 10.19 -6.85
N MET A 69 11.80 10.10 -6.49
CA MET A 69 11.22 10.74 -5.32
C MET A 69 10.78 9.68 -4.31
N THR A 70 11.05 9.95 -3.04
CA THR A 70 10.72 9.08 -1.92
C THR A 70 9.75 9.79 -1.01
N ILE A 71 8.58 9.21 -0.84
CA ILE A 71 7.50 9.70 0.02
C ILE A 71 7.46 8.80 1.24
N THR A 72 7.46 9.40 2.42
CA THR A 72 7.21 8.71 3.68
C THR A 72 5.77 8.94 4.11
N VAL A 73 5.10 7.84 4.45
CA VAL A 73 3.75 7.80 5.02
C VAL A 73 3.88 7.41 6.48
N ARG A 74 3.51 8.32 7.38
CA ARG A 74 3.53 8.05 8.83
C ARG A 74 2.23 7.36 9.24
N GLU A 75 2.34 6.44 10.20
CA GLU A 75 1.19 5.79 10.85
C GLU A 75 0.10 5.38 9.86
N ILE A 76 0.43 4.45 8.96
CA ILE A 76 -0.46 4.09 7.88
C ILE A 76 -1.76 3.45 8.43
N THR A 77 -2.91 3.83 7.89
CA THR A 77 -4.24 3.36 8.30
C THR A 77 -4.96 2.70 7.15
N ILE A 78 -6.02 1.93 7.43
CA ILE A 78 -6.83 1.26 6.40
C ILE A 78 -7.33 2.27 5.35
N ASN A 79 -7.67 3.49 5.78
CA ASN A 79 -8.15 4.58 4.92
C ASN A 79 -7.10 5.11 3.94
N ASP A 80 -5.81 4.85 4.17
CA ASP A 80 -4.76 5.15 3.20
C ASP A 80 -4.72 4.16 2.04
N SER A 81 -5.48 3.07 2.09
CA SER A 81 -5.61 2.18 0.93
C SER A 81 -6.21 2.95 -0.24
N GLY A 82 -5.71 2.70 -1.45
CA GLY A 82 -6.20 3.38 -2.63
C GLY A 82 -5.23 3.38 -3.80
N THR A 83 -5.59 4.17 -4.81
CA THR A 83 -4.73 4.40 -5.97
C THR A 83 -4.05 5.75 -5.84
N TYR A 84 -2.77 5.79 -6.17
CA TYR A 84 -1.91 6.97 -6.07
C TYR A 84 -1.19 7.20 -7.39
N TRP A 85 -0.88 8.47 -7.68
CA TRP A 85 -0.08 8.87 -8.82
C TRP A 85 1.08 9.74 -8.41
N CYS A 86 2.14 9.59 -9.19
CA CYS A 86 3.32 10.43 -9.13
C CYS A 86 3.36 11.23 -10.43
N GLY A 87 3.60 12.52 -10.30
CA GLY A 87 3.66 13.41 -11.44
C GLY A 87 4.58 14.60 -11.24
N ALA A 88 4.73 15.35 -12.32
CA ALA A 88 5.46 16.60 -12.37
C ALA A 88 4.49 17.70 -12.83
N GLU A 89 4.50 18.82 -12.13
CA GLU A 89 3.80 20.02 -12.58
C GLU A 89 4.41 20.49 -13.88
N SER A 90 3.57 20.93 -14.81
CA SER A 90 4.09 21.50 -16.05
C SER A 90 4.65 22.89 -15.81
N THR A 91 5.73 23.24 -16.51
CA THR A 91 6.33 24.58 -16.45
C THR A 91 5.53 25.62 -17.25
N ASP A 92 4.66 25.17 -18.15
CA ASP A 92 3.78 26.03 -18.94
C ASP A 92 2.35 25.96 -18.39
N ASN A 93 1.80 27.12 -18.01
CA ASN A 93 0.45 27.29 -17.49
C ASN A 93 -0.65 26.84 -18.47
N GLN A 94 -0.31 26.60 -19.74
CA GLN A 94 -1.24 26.12 -20.76
C GLN A 94 -1.29 24.59 -20.86
N THR A 95 -0.41 23.88 -20.15
CA THR A 95 -0.27 22.42 -20.28
C THR A 95 -0.68 21.69 -19.00
N SER A 96 -1.28 20.51 -19.19
CA SER A 96 -1.68 19.66 -18.07
C SER A 96 -0.47 19.04 -17.39
N ASN A 97 -0.61 18.81 -16.08
CA ASN A 97 0.37 18.07 -15.28
C ASN A 97 0.67 16.68 -15.86
N VAL A 98 1.94 16.27 -15.79
CA VAL A 98 2.40 15.00 -16.34
C VAL A 98 2.39 13.92 -15.27
N PHE A 99 1.74 12.79 -15.55
CA PHE A 99 1.72 11.62 -14.67
C PHE A 99 2.61 10.52 -15.24
N PHE A 100 3.72 10.21 -14.56
CA PHE A 100 4.66 9.17 -14.97
C PHE A 100 4.57 7.90 -14.11
N GLY A 101 3.89 7.95 -12.96
CA GLY A 101 3.75 6.80 -12.06
C GLY A 101 2.33 6.61 -11.57
N ARG A 102 1.87 5.36 -11.49
CA ARG A 102 0.63 4.94 -10.84
C ARG A 102 0.92 3.75 -9.94
N LEU A 103 0.39 3.74 -8.73
CA LEU A 103 0.54 2.63 -7.80
C LEU A 103 -0.73 2.38 -6.99
N PHE A 104 -0.85 1.17 -6.47
CA PHE A 104 -1.92 0.77 -5.55
C PHE A 104 -1.33 0.53 -4.17
N LEU A 105 -1.86 1.20 -3.17
CA LEU A 105 -1.51 0.99 -1.77
C LEU A 105 -2.62 0.15 -1.13
N THR A 106 -2.24 -0.97 -0.55
CA THR A 106 -3.13 -1.84 0.22
C THR A 106 -2.61 -1.92 1.64
N VAL A 107 -3.46 -1.61 2.61
CA VAL A 107 -3.10 -1.68 4.03
C VAL A 107 -3.74 -2.91 4.63
N GLY A 108 -2.91 -3.83 5.11
CA GLY A 108 -3.33 -5.04 5.80
C GLY A 108 -3.07 -4.94 7.30
N LEU A 109 -3.76 -5.78 8.06
CA LEU A 109 -3.40 -6.03 9.45
C LEU A 109 -2.12 -6.86 9.47
N SER A 110 -1.14 -6.41 10.24
CA SER A 110 -0.05 -7.29 10.66
C SER A 110 -0.60 -8.24 11.69
N MET A 111 -0.97 -9.44 11.27
CA MET A 111 -1.02 -10.55 12.22
C MET A 111 0.43 -10.81 12.62
N LYS A 112 0.89 -10.23 13.74
CA LYS A 112 1.97 -10.87 14.50
C LYS A 112 1.55 -12.33 14.61
N ALA A 113 2.37 -13.26 14.14
CA ALA A 113 2.04 -14.67 14.10
C ALA A 113 1.48 -15.10 15.46
N ALA A 114 0.16 -15.08 15.59
CA ALA A 114 -0.51 -15.55 16.77
C ALA A 114 -0.59 -17.04 16.55
N THR A 115 0.03 -17.81 17.42
CA THR A 115 -0.17 -19.25 17.45
C THR A 115 -1.63 -19.49 17.76
N LEU A 116 -2.46 -19.66 16.71
CA LEU A 116 -3.83 -20.10 16.85
C LEU A 116 -3.77 -21.52 17.39
N ARG A 117 -4.15 -21.70 18.66
CA ARG A 117 -4.35 -23.03 19.24
C ARG A 117 -5.73 -23.51 18.82
N CYS A 118 -5.78 -24.29 17.75
CA CYS A 118 -6.97 -25.05 17.40
C CYS A 118 -6.94 -26.37 18.17
N THR A 119 -7.90 -26.60 19.06
CA THR A 119 -8.15 -27.91 19.66
C THR A 119 -9.05 -28.70 18.72
N VAL A 120 -8.50 -29.74 18.10
CA VAL A 120 -9.31 -30.73 17.36
C VAL A 120 -9.82 -31.74 18.37
N ASN A 121 -11.12 -31.75 18.64
CA ASN A 121 -11.76 -32.82 19.42
C ASN A 121 -11.92 -34.06 18.53
N ASN A 122 -10.82 -34.72 18.18
CA ASN A 122 -10.83 -36.03 17.55
C ASN A 122 -9.91 -36.98 18.33
N LYS A 123 -10.42 -38.17 18.68
CA LYS A 123 -9.87 -39.10 19.68
C LYS A 123 -8.53 -39.76 19.30
N ARG A 124 -7.79 -39.23 18.32
CA ARG A 124 -6.45 -39.70 17.94
C ARG A 124 -5.61 -38.56 17.40
N SER A 125 -4.47 -38.34 18.07
CA SER A 125 -3.30 -37.53 17.66
C SER A 125 -3.42 -36.00 17.79
N SER A 126 -2.75 -35.47 18.82
CA SER A 126 -2.36 -34.07 18.98
C SER A 126 -1.27 -33.72 17.95
N MET A 127 -1.45 -32.66 17.18
CA MET A 127 -0.39 -32.06 16.37
C MET A 127 -0.44 -30.53 16.49
N THR A 128 0.66 -29.95 16.96
CA THR A 128 0.93 -28.51 16.95
C THR A 128 1.48 -28.11 15.58
N GLY A 129 0.71 -27.35 14.79
CA GLY A 129 1.14 -26.83 13.49
C GLY A 129 0.68 -25.39 13.28
N SER A 130 1.51 -24.59 12.61
CA SER A 130 1.19 -23.22 12.19
C SER A 130 0.36 -23.25 10.90
N LEU A 131 -0.59 -22.32 10.77
CA LEU A 131 -1.60 -22.24 9.70
C LEU A 131 -0.97 -21.89 8.34
N LYS A 132 -0.23 -22.82 7.75
CA LYS A 132 -0.04 -22.90 6.30
C LYS A 132 -0.82 -24.12 5.84
N THR A 133 -1.77 -23.92 4.92
CA THR A 133 -2.65 -24.95 4.33
C THR A 133 -3.71 -25.44 5.34
N TYR A 134 -5.02 -25.33 5.16
CA TYR A 134 -5.84 -25.74 4.03
C TYR A 134 -7.12 -24.89 3.97
N LEU A 135 -7.43 -24.37 2.79
CA LEU A 135 -8.78 -23.95 2.40
C LEU A 135 -9.63 -25.23 2.29
N ASN A 136 -10.69 -25.34 3.10
CA ASN A 136 -11.87 -26.23 2.97
C ASN A 136 -12.30 -26.87 4.30
N GLY A 137 -12.61 -26.04 5.30
CA GLY A 137 -13.27 -26.49 6.52
C GLY A 137 -13.96 -25.32 7.22
N SER A 138 -15.16 -25.54 7.74
CA SER A 138 -15.89 -24.54 8.51
C SER A 138 -15.19 -24.34 9.86
N PHE A 139 -14.60 -23.16 10.07
CA PHE A 139 -13.92 -22.83 11.31
C PHE A 139 -14.86 -22.08 12.25
N ASN A 140 -15.22 -22.68 13.38
CA ASN A 140 -15.83 -21.96 14.50
C ASN A 140 -14.71 -21.38 15.38
N CYS A 141 -14.34 -20.13 15.10
CA CYS A 141 -13.39 -19.40 15.94
C CYS A 141 -14.16 -18.60 16.99
N SER A 142 -14.06 -19.00 18.25
CA SER A 142 -14.58 -18.23 19.37
C SER A 142 -13.54 -17.21 19.83
N PHE A 143 -13.85 -15.92 19.75
CA PHE A 143 -13.00 -14.86 20.29
C PHE A 143 -12.98 -14.92 21.84
N PRO A 144 -11.80 -14.81 22.49
CA PRO A 144 -11.77 -14.63 23.94
C PRO A 144 -12.32 -13.24 24.29
N LYS A 145 -13.27 -13.20 25.23
CA LYS A 145 -13.81 -11.95 25.77
C LYS A 145 -12.67 -11.11 26.34
N HIS A 146 -12.59 -9.84 25.92
CA HIS A 146 -11.75 -8.83 26.57
C HIS A 146 -12.13 -8.78 28.06
N GLN A 147 -11.21 -9.15 28.94
CA GLN A 147 -11.45 -9.12 30.39
C GLN A 147 -10.78 -7.87 30.98
N ARG A 148 -11.65 -6.92 31.33
CA ARG A 148 -11.48 -5.64 32.06
C ARG A 148 -10.40 -4.67 31.60
#